data_AF-A0A7C6BAM4-F1
#
_entry.id   AF-A0A7C6BAM4-F1
#
_cell.length_a   1.000
_cell.length_b   1.000
_cell.length_c   1.000
_cell.angle_alpha   90.00
_cell.angle_beta   90.00
_cell.angle_gamma   90.00
#
_symmetry.space_group_name_H-M   'P 1'
#
loop_
_entity.id
_entity.type
_entity.pdbx_description
1 polymer ?
#
loop_
_entity_poly.entity_id
_entity_poly.type
_entity_poly.pdbx_seq_one_letter_code
_entity_poly.pdbx_strand_id
1 'polypeptide(L)' 'MNETREKFEKLFNNELETQEARQFLIDLYEKGETGEEIAIAASVMREHSVKLPMSDELREKAIDVV' A
#
# COMPACT_ATOMS: atom_id res chain seq x y z
N MET A 1 15.44 0.95 -4.42
CA MET A 1 14.34 1.60 -3.68
C MET A 1 13.04 1.75 -4.49
N ASN A 2 12.99 1.50 -5.81
CA ASN A 2 11.78 1.71 -6.60
C ASN A 2 11.01 0.45 -7.05
N GLU A 3 11.63 -0.74 -7.15
CA GLU A 3 10.95 -1.90 -7.78
C GLU A 3 9.71 -2.38 -7.01
N THR A 4 9.78 -2.45 -5.67
CA THR A 4 8.64 -2.84 -4.85
C THR A 4 7.50 -1.82 -4.96
N ARG A 5 7.84 -0.52 -4.97
CA ARG A 5 6.85 0.54 -5.12
C ARG A 5 6.18 0.48 -6.48
N GLU A 6 6.95 0.38 -7.56
CA GLU A 6 6.44 0.25 -8.93
C GLU A 6 5.51 -0.95 -9.08
N LYS A 7 5.84 -2.10 -8.47
CA LYS A 7 4.95 -3.27 -8.47
C LYS A 7 3.63 -3.01 -7.73
N PHE A 8 3.67 -2.35 -6.58
CA PHE A 8 2.44 -1.97 -5.87
C PHE A 8 1.63 -0.93 -6.65
N GLU A 9 2.26 0.04 -7.30
CA GLU A 9 1.57 1.02 -8.15
C GLU A 9 0.86 0.33 -9.32
N LYS A 10 1.53 -0.59 -10.02
CA LYS A 10 0.90 -1.40 -11.08
C LYS A 10 -0.26 -2.25 -10.56
N LEU A 11 -0.12 -2.84 -9.37
CA LEU A 11 -1.19 -3.60 -8.72
C LEU A 11 -2.42 -2.72 -8.47
N PHE A 12 -2.23 -1.52 -7.92
CA PHE A 12 -3.31 -0.58 -7.62
C PHE A 12 -3.94 0.07 -8.86
N ASN A 13 -3.16 0.28 -9.91
CA ASN A 13 -3.64 0.78 -11.21
C ASN A 13 -4.29 -0.30 -12.08
N ASN A 14 -4.39 -1.55 -11.59
CA ASN A 14 -4.91 -2.69 -12.34
C ASN A 14 -4.13 -2.96 -13.65
N GLU A 15 -2.81 -2.74 -13.60
CA GLU A 15 -1.85 -2.96 -14.69
C GLU A 15 -1.12 -4.31 -14.59
N LEU A 16 -1.41 -5.10 -13.54
CA LEU A 16 -0.95 -6.47 -13.40
C LEU A 16 -2.08 -7.44 -13.75
N GLU A 17 -1.74 -8.47 -14.53
CA GLU A 17 -2.63 -9.60 -14.76
C GLU A 17 -2.93 -10.30 -13.43
N THR A 18 -4.14 -10.84 -13.29
CA THR A 18 -4.61 -11.44 -12.02
C THR A 18 -3.66 -12.52 -11.48
N GLN A 19 -3.10 -13.35 -12.38
CA GLN A 19 -2.16 -14.41 -12.02
C GLN A 19 -0.83 -13.84 -11.51
N GLU A 20 -0.33 -12.77 -12.13
CA GLU A 20 0.91 -12.11 -11.75
C GLU A 20 0.75 -11.40 -10.40
N ALA A 21 -0.34 -10.65 -10.22
CA ALA A 21 -0.69 -10.02 -8.96
C ALA A 21 -0.79 -11.05 -7.82
N ARG A 22 -1.46 -12.18 -8.06
CA ARG A 22 -1.58 -13.27 -7.09
C ARG A 22 -0.21 -13.83 -6.71
N GLN A 23 0.63 -14.14 -7.69
CA GLN A 23 1.95 -14.72 -7.42
C GLN A 23 2.83 -13.74 -6.65
N PHE A 24 2.81 -12.46 -7.02
CA PHE A 24 3.54 -11.41 -6.31
C PHE A 24 3.19 -11.34 -4.81
N LEU A 25 1.90 -11.42 -4.46
CA LEU A 25 1.45 -11.40 -3.07
C LEU A 25 1.86 -12.68 -2.31
N ILE A 26 1.84 -13.85 -2.97
CA ILE A 26 2.31 -15.11 -2.38
C ILE A 26 3.81 -15.05 -2.10
N ASP A 27 4.61 -14.62 -3.08
CA ASP A 27 6.06 -14.52 -2.95
C ASP A 27 6.45 -13.58 -1.79
N LEU A 28 5.72 -12.48 -1.64
CA LEU A 28 5.93 -11.51 -0.58
C LEU A 28 5.67 -12.13 0.82
N TYR A 29 4.58 -12.90 0.94
CA TYR A 29 4.25 -13.64 2.15
C TYR A 29 5.31 -14.71 2.47
N GLU A 30 5.70 -15.53 1.50
CA GLU A 30 6.66 -16.63 1.68
C GLU A 30 8.07 -16.13 2.03
N LYS A 31 8.49 -15.00 1.45
CA LYS A 31 9.77 -14.35 1.76
C LYS A 31 9.79 -13.78 3.18
N GLY A 32 8.63 -13.40 3.72
CA GLY A 32 8.53 -12.57 4.92
C GLY A 32 8.73 -11.10 4.58
N GLU A 33 7.69 -10.31 4.79
CA GLU A 33 7.69 -8.87 4.50
C GLU A 33 8.65 -8.12 5.43
N THR A 34 9.48 -7.26 4.84
CA THR A 34 10.27 -6.31 5.63
C THR A 34 9.45 -5.09 6.02
N GLY A 35 9.84 -4.41 7.10
CA GLY A 35 9.17 -3.18 7.53
C GLY A 35 9.17 -2.08 6.45
N GLU A 36 10.22 -2.00 5.63
CA GLU A 36 10.30 -1.07 4.49
C GLU A 36 9.27 -1.41 3.41
N GLU A 37 9.08 -2.69 3.09
CA GLU A 37 8.10 -3.13 2.08
C GLU A 37 6.66 -2.88 2.53
N ILE A 38 6.36 -3.12 3.81
CA ILE A 38 5.06 -2.80 4.41
C ILE A 38 4.81 -1.28 4.34
N ALA A 39 5.83 -0.47 4.68
CA ALA A 39 5.70 0.99 4.62
C ALA A 39 5.46 1.49 3.19
N ILE A 40 6.14 0.91 2.19
CA ILE A 40 5.94 1.22 0.78
C ILE A 40 4.52 0.84 0.35
N ALA A 41 4.07 -0.38 0.64
CA ALA A 41 2.73 -0.85 0.31
C ALA A 41 1.65 0.06 0.93
N ALA A 42 1.80 0.40 2.21
CA ALA A 42 0.88 1.30 2.92
C ALA A 42 0.87 2.73 2.33
N SER A 43 2.01 3.22 1.84
CA SER A 43 2.07 4.52 1.14
C SER A 43 1.22 4.50 -0.13
N VAL A 44 1.42 3.49 -0.98
CA VAL A 44 0.67 3.34 -2.25
C VAL A 44 -0.83 3.18 -1.99
N MET A 45 -1.21 2.38 -0.99
CA MET A 45 -2.59 2.23 -0.53
C MET A 45 -3.21 3.58 -0.11
N ARG A 46 -2.47 4.39 0.67
CA ARG A 46 -2.95 5.72 1.07
C ARG A 46 -3.09 6.65 -0.12
N GLU A 47 -2.22 6.59 -1.12
CA GLU A 47 -2.31 7.45 -2.30
C GLU A 47 -3.58 7.16 -3.13
N HIS A 48 -4.01 5.90 -3.19
CA HIS A 48 -5.23 5.49 -3.89
C HIS A 48 -6.51 5.54 -3.01
N SER A 49 -6.37 5.81 -1.71
CA SER A 49 -7.52 5.88 -0.80
C SER A 49 -8.37 7.14 -1.02
N VAL A 50 -9.69 7.00 -0.87
CA VAL A 50 -10.59 8.14 -0.79
C VAL A 50 -10.35 8.88 0.53
N LYS A 51 -9.93 10.15 0.44
CA LYS A 51 -9.60 10.96 1.63
C LYS A 51 -10.84 11.57 2.25
N LEU A 52 -10.93 11.50 3.57
CA LEU A 52 -11.91 12.26 4.34
C LEU A 52 -11.42 13.72 4.45
N PRO A 53 -12.17 14.71 3.94
CA PRO A 53 -11.85 16.11 4.21
C PRO A 53 -12.01 16.39 5.71
N MET A 54 -10.91 16.76 6.36
CA MET A 54 -10.87 17.03 7.79
C MET A 54 -9.88 18.18 8.04
N SER A 55 -10.24 19.10 8.93
CA SER A 55 -9.33 20.18 9.33
C SER A 55 -8.05 19.62 9.94
N ASP A 56 -6.95 20.35 9.81
CA ASP A 56 -5.66 19.89 10.32
C ASP A 56 -5.69 19.75 11.85
N GLU A 57 -6.40 20.64 12.56
CA GLU A 57 -6.59 20.55 14.01
C GLU A 57 -7.27 19.24 14.45
N LEU A 58 -8.32 18.80 13.74
CA LEU A 58 -8.98 17.53 14.03
C LEU A 58 -8.08 16.35 13.67
N ARG A 59 -7.32 16.45 12.58
CA ARG A 59 -6.41 15.39 12.12
C ARG A 59 -5.28 15.12 13.11
N GLU A 60 -4.71 16.17 13.70
CA GLU A 60 -3.64 16.05 14.69
C GLU A 60 -4.10 15.37 16.00
N LYS A 61 -5.38 15.52 16.35
CA LYS A 61 -5.97 14.97 17.57
C LYS A 61 -6.68 13.63 17.37
N ALA A 62 -6.86 13.20 16.11
CA ALA A 62 -7.58 11.98 15.77
C ALA A 62 -6.77 10.74 16.19
N ILE A 63 -7.47 9.74 16.73
CA ILE A 63 -6.91 8.42 17.05
C ILE A 63 -7.67 7.39 16.22
N ASP A 64 -6.92 6.59 15.47
CA ASP A 64 -7.48 5.45 14.72
C ASP A 64 -7.51 4.22 15.63
N VAL A 65 -8.67 3.57 15.73
CA VAL A 65 -8.87 2.34 16.52
C VAL A 65 -9.26 1.25 15.54
N VAL A 66 -8.33 0.33 15.27
CA VAL A 66 -8.42 -0.73 14.25
C VAL A 66 -8.39 -2.13 14.84
#